data_AF-P80596-F1
#
_entry.id   AF-P80596-F1
#
_cell.length_a   1.000
_cell.length_b   1.000
_cell.length_c   1.000
_cell.angle_alpha   90.00
_cell.angle_beta   90.00
_cell.angle_gamma   90.00
#
_symmetry.space_group_name_H-M   'P 1'
#
loop_
_entity.id
_entity.type
_entity.pdbx_description
1 polymer ?
#
loop_
_entity_poly.entity_id
_entity_poly.type
_entity_poly.pdbx_seq_one_letter_code
_entity_poly.pdbx_strand_id
1 'polypeptide(L)'
;SLFAPSALVLTVGEGESAADSGVQRAVTLTCTPKASGTHPAARAACDQLRAVDGDFKALVTTKSDRVCTKEYRPIVITAEGVWDGHRVSYEHKFANPCMASDGKGVVFEF
;
A
#
# COMPACT_ATOMS: atom_id res chain seq x y z
N SER A 1 26.36 -10.19 -8.65
CA SER A 1 25.22 -9.37 -9.08
C SER A 1 24.69 -8.64 -7.87
N LEU A 2 24.61 -7.30 -7.92
CA LEU A 2 23.93 -6.48 -6.91
C LEU A 2 22.64 -5.99 -7.60
N PHE A 3 21.53 -6.67 -7.37
CA PHE A 3 20.25 -6.20 -7.88
C PHE A 3 19.85 -4.91 -7.14
N ALA A 4 19.18 -3.98 -7.81
CA ALA A 4 18.54 -2.85 -7.14
C ALA A 4 17.42 -3.41 -6.21
N PRO A 5 17.53 -3.25 -4.88
CA PRO A 5 16.63 -3.93 -3.96
C PRO A 5 15.23 -3.32 -4.03
N SER A 6 14.23 -4.17 -3.84
CA SER A 6 12.83 -3.75 -3.66
C SER A 6 12.27 -4.47 -2.44
N ALA A 7 12.19 -3.77 -1.31
CA ALA A 7 11.76 -4.29 -0.01
C ALA A 7 11.01 -3.20 0.75
N LEU A 8 9.76 -3.49 1.11
CA LEU A 8 8.80 -2.55 1.64
C LEU A 8 8.14 -3.12 2.90
N VAL A 9 7.80 -2.22 3.83
CA VAL A 9 6.81 -2.45 4.88
C VAL A 9 5.55 -1.72 4.46
N LEU A 10 4.44 -2.43 4.45
CA LEU A 10 3.13 -1.94 4.05
C LEU A 10 2.24 -1.95 5.28
N THR A 11 1.52 -0.86 5.55
CA THR A 11 0.65 -0.77 6.73
C THR A 11 -0.74 -0.25 6.39
N VAL A 12 -1.69 -0.56 7.26
CA VAL A 12 -3.02 0.06 7.32
C VAL A 12 -3.36 0.39 8.77
N GLY A 13 -3.95 1.56 9.00
CA GLY A 13 -4.37 2.02 10.33
C GLY A 13 -5.53 3.01 10.28
N GLU A 14 -6.18 3.20 11.43
CA GLU A 14 -7.22 4.23 11.63
C GLU A 14 -6.57 5.52 12.17
N GLY A 15 -6.87 6.66 11.55
CA GLY A 15 -6.38 7.97 12.00
C GLY A 15 -6.20 8.99 10.88
N GLU A 16 -5.68 10.17 11.23
CA GLU A 16 -5.59 11.32 10.31
C GLU A 16 -4.34 11.33 9.42
N SER A 17 -3.28 10.65 9.86
CA SER A 17 -1.97 10.55 9.22
C SER A 17 -1.26 9.29 9.73
N ALA A 18 -0.16 8.86 9.12
CA ALA A 18 0.65 7.75 9.63
C ALA A 18 1.25 8.06 11.01
N ALA A 19 1.50 9.35 11.32
CA ALA A 19 2.02 9.76 12.62
C ALA A 19 0.96 9.65 13.74
N ASP A 20 -0.32 9.84 13.39
CA ASP A 20 -1.43 9.85 14.35
C ASP A 20 -2.24 8.54 14.37
N SER A 21 -1.95 7.62 13.44
CA SER A 21 -2.69 6.36 13.29
C SER A 21 -2.02 5.22 14.05
N GLY A 22 -2.80 4.48 14.83
CA GLY A 22 -2.38 3.17 15.30
C GLY A 22 -2.32 2.20 14.12
N VAL A 23 -1.16 1.56 13.90
CA VAL A 23 -1.03 0.50 12.88
C VAL A 23 -1.91 -0.68 13.29
N GLN A 24 -2.94 -0.98 12.49
CA GLN A 24 -3.83 -2.11 12.72
C GLN A 24 -3.27 -3.40 12.12
N ARG A 25 -2.66 -3.29 10.93
CA ARG A 25 -1.96 -4.39 10.26
C ARG A 25 -0.74 -3.89 9.53
N ALA A 26 0.27 -4.76 9.45
CA ALA A 26 1.47 -4.53 8.66
C ALA A 26 1.96 -5.84 8.03
N VAL A 27 2.50 -5.74 6.83
CA VAL A 27 3.17 -6.86 6.14
C VAL A 27 4.47 -6.39 5.50
N THR A 28 5.36 -7.34 5.25
CA THR A 28 6.56 -7.11 4.44
C THR A 28 6.32 -7.59 3.01
N LEU A 29 6.88 -6.86 2.05
CA LEU A 29 6.87 -7.22 0.63
C LEU A 29 8.27 -7.02 0.05
N THR A 30 8.87 -8.08 -0.47
CA THR A 30 10.11 -8.03 -1.25
C THR A 30 9.79 -8.42 -2.68
N CYS A 31 10.26 -7.63 -3.66
CA CYS A 31 10.01 -7.88 -5.09
C CYS A 31 11.25 -8.23 -5.90
N THR A 32 12.43 -7.83 -5.42
CA THR A 32 13.73 -8.09 -6.05
C THR A 32 14.69 -8.63 -4.99
N PRO A 33 15.36 -9.78 -5.21
CA PRO A 33 15.44 -10.54 -6.47
C PRO A 33 14.22 -11.43 -6.77
N LYS A 34 13.35 -11.70 -5.78
CA LYS A 34 12.13 -12.48 -5.98
C LYS A 34 11.02 -12.00 -5.05
N ALA A 35 9.77 -12.28 -5.43
CA ALA A 35 8.60 -12.03 -4.60
C ALA A 35 8.65 -12.87 -3.31
N SER A 36 8.64 -12.20 -2.15
CA SER A 36 8.60 -12.83 -0.81
C SER A 36 8.14 -11.84 0.26
N GLY A 37 8.11 -12.27 1.53
CA GLY A 37 7.66 -11.48 2.67
C GLY A 37 6.43 -12.09 3.33
N THR A 38 5.74 -11.32 4.17
CA THR A 38 4.51 -11.74 4.85
C THR A 38 3.23 -11.35 4.10
N HIS A 39 3.33 -10.57 3.01
CA HIS A 39 2.18 -10.21 2.19
C HIS A 39 1.52 -11.47 1.59
N PRO A 40 0.19 -11.70 1.79
CA PRO A 40 -0.48 -12.95 1.40
C PRO A 40 -0.45 -13.20 -0.12
N ALA A 41 -0.45 -12.12 -0.92
CA ALA A 41 -0.36 -12.18 -2.38
C ALA A 41 0.94 -11.55 -2.94
N ALA A 42 2.09 -11.82 -2.32
CA ALA A 42 3.37 -11.14 -2.64
C ALA A 42 3.70 -11.05 -4.15
N ARG A 43 3.49 -12.14 -4.90
CA ARG A 43 3.73 -12.13 -6.36
C ARG A 43 2.83 -11.12 -7.08
N ALA A 44 1.52 -11.16 -6.83
CA ALA A 44 0.57 -10.26 -7.47
C ALA A 44 0.81 -8.79 -7.08
N ALA A 45 1.13 -8.52 -5.81
CA ALA A 45 1.50 -7.18 -5.34
C ALA A 45 2.74 -6.64 -6.07
N CYS A 46 3.78 -7.47 -6.23
CA CYS A 46 4.97 -7.08 -7.00
C CYS A 46 4.68 -6.86 -8.48
N ASP A 47 3.82 -7.68 -9.09
CA ASP A 47 3.43 -7.52 -10.49
C ASP A 47 2.65 -6.21 -10.69
N GLN A 48 1.77 -5.84 -9.75
CA GLN A 48 1.05 -4.56 -9.77
C GLN A 48 2.02 -3.37 -9.61
N LEU A 49 2.98 -3.43 -8.67
CA LEU A 49 3.98 -2.37 -8.51
C LEU A 49 4.84 -2.19 -9.77
N ARG A 50 5.27 -3.28 -10.43
CA ARG A 50 6.03 -3.19 -11.68
C ARG A 50 5.21 -2.59 -12.81
N ALA A 51 3.91 -2.86 -12.88
CA ALA A 51 3.04 -2.30 -13.93
C ALA A 51 2.89 -0.78 -13.86
N VAL A 52 3.21 -0.17 -12.71
CA VAL A 52 3.16 1.29 -12.49
C VAL A 52 4.54 1.86 -12.14
N ASP A 53 5.62 1.13 -12.40
CA ASP A 53 7.00 1.53 -12.07
C ASP A 53 7.21 1.97 -10.61
N GLY A 54 6.42 1.42 -9.68
CA GLY A 54 6.44 1.78 -8.26
C GLY A 54 5.74 3.09 -7.90
N ASP A 55 4.96 3.70 -8.81
CA ASP A 55 4.11 4.83 -8.47
C ASP A 55 2.91 4.39 -7.62
N PHE A 56 3.07 4.47 -6.30
CA PHE A 56 2.03 4.12 -5.34
C PHE A 56 0.75 4.95 -5.50
N LYS A 57 0.82 6.17 -6.03
CA LYS A 57 -0.38 6.99 -6.28
C LYS A 57 -1.24 6.38 -7.39
N ALA A 58 -0.61 5.74 -8.38
CA ALA A 58 -1.32 5.07 -9.47
C ALA A 58 -2.00 3.76 -9.03
N LEU A 59 -1.64 3.20 -7.87
CA LEU A 59 -2.29 2.01 -7.31
C LEU A 59 -3.63 2.32 -6.64
N VAL A 60 -3.78 3.55 -6.14
CA VAL A 60 -4.95 3.96 -5.37
C VAL A 60 -5.99 4.58 -6.29
N THR A 61 -7.21 4.04 -6.23
CA THR A 61 -8.35 4.58 -6.98
C THR A 61 -9.19 5.48 -6.08
N THR A 62 -9.35 6.74 -6.49
CA THR A 62 -10.24 7.71 -5.80
C THR A 62 -11.60 7.85 -6.48
N LYS A 63 -11.76 7.26 -7.67
CA LYS A 63 -12.99 7.31 -8.48
C LYS A 63 -13.50 5.89 -8.69
N SER A 64 -14.54 5.54 -7.96
CA SER A 64 -15.23 4.27 -8.09
C SER A 64 -16.72 4.51 -8.07
N ASP A 65 -17.46 3.63 -8.74
CA ASP A 65 -18.93 3.62 -8.73
C ASP A 65 -19.48 2.99 -7.43
N ARG A 66 -18.61 2.49 -6.54
CA ARG A 66 -19.04 1.99 -5.24
C ARG A 66 -19.66 3.12 -4.42
N VAL A 67 -20.90 2.90 -4.01
CA VAL A 67 -21.60 3.78 -3.07
C VAL A 67 -21.06 3.52 -1.67
N CYS A 68 -20.30 4.47 -1.13
CA CYS A 68 -19.90 4.50 0.27
C CYS A 68 -20.74 5.50 1.06
N THR A 69 -20.89 5.22 2.34
CA THR A 69 -21.54 6.11 3.31
C THR A 69 -20.67 7.35 3.56
N LYS A 70 -21.28 8.42 4.12
CA LYS A 70 -20.65 9.74 4.30
C LYS A 70 -19.95 9.93 5.65
N GLU A 71 -19.83 8.87 6.45
CA GLU A 71 -19.07 8.93 7.70
C GLU A 71 -17.62 9.28 7.43
N TYR A 72 -17.06 9.99 8.40
CA TYR A 72 -15.65 10.31 8.43
C TYR A 72 -14.99 9.45 9.52
N ARG A 73 -14.26 8.43 9.07
CA ARG A 73 -13.55 7.44 9.90
C ARG A 73 -12.27 7.05 9.16
N PRO A 74 -11.27 7.94 9.14
CA PRO A 74 -10.21 7.87 8.16
C PRO A 74 -9.34 6.63 8.32
N ILE A 75 -8.97 6.07 7.16
CA ILE A 75 -8.04 4.94 7.05
C ILE A 75 -6.81 5.41 6.31
N VAL A 76 -5.65 5.17 6.89
CA VAL A 76 -4.35 5.51 6.34
C VAL A 76 -3.65 4.23 5.91
N ILE A 77 -3.15 4.20 4.67
CA ILE A 77 -2.22 3.18 4.19
C ILE A 77 -0.83 3.79 4.03
N THR A 78 0.22 3.01 4.29
CA THR A 78 1.61 3.46 4.07
C THR A 78 2.45 2.41 3.36
N ALA A 79 3.44 2.89 2.61
CA ALA A 79 4.54 2.09 2.11
C ALA A 79 5.87 2.77 2.48
N GLU A 80 6.74 2.03 3.16
CA GLU A 80 8.04 2.50 3.63
C GLU A 80 9.13 1.51 3.22
N GLY A 81 10.28 2.00 2.75
CA GLY A 81 11.42 1.14 2.42
C GLY A 81 12.12 1.53 1.13
N VAL A 82 12.30 0.56 0.23
CA VAL A 82 13.02 0.74 -1.03
C VAL A 82 12.26 0.08 -2.18
N TRP A 83 12.18 0.77 -3.32
CA TRP A 83 11.71 0.25 -4.60
C TRP A 83 12.75 0.53 -5.68
N ASP A 84 13.21 -0.51 -6.38
CA ASP A 84 14.25 -0.44 -7.40
C ASP A 84 15.48 0.41 -6.99
N GLY A 85 15.94 0.25 -5.74
CA GLY A 85 17.06 1.02 -5.18
C GLY A 85 16.73 2.44 -4.71
N HIS A 86 15.52 2.94 -4.94
CA HIS A 86 15.06 4.26 -4.51
C HIS A 86 14.30 4.19 -3.18
N ARG A 87 14.54 5.17 -2.29
CA ARG A 87 13.79 5.27 -1.03
C ARG A 87 12.32 5.56 -1.30
N VAL A 88 11.45 4.85 -0.59
CA VAL A 88 10.00 5.02 -0.61
C VAL A 88 9.57 5.48 0.78
N SER A 89 8.81 6.57 0.81
CA SER A 89 7.94 6.96 1.92
C SER A 89 6.66 7.49 1.30
N TYR A 90 5.58 6.73 1.45
CA TYR A 90 4.30 7.00 0.84
C TYR A 90 3.18 6.79 1.84
N GLU A 91 2.20 7.67 1.79
CA GLU A 91 0.97 7.59 2.56
C GLU A 91 -0.22 7.98 1.69
N HIS A 92 -1.37 7.33 1.93
CA HIS A 92 -2.65 7.80 1.44
C HIS A 92 -3.74 7.65 2.50
N LYS A 93 -4.58 8.68 2.64
CA LYS A 93 -5.75 8.68 3.51
C LYS A 93 -7.04 8.53 2.71
N PHE A 94 -7.82 7.53 3.06
CA PHE A 94 -9.21 7.39 2.67
C PHE A 94 -10.12 7.97 3.73
N ALA A 95 -11.24 8.59 3.33
CA ALA A 95 -12.17 9.23 4.26
C ALA A 95 -12.89 8.23 5.19
N ASN A 96 -13.07 6.98 4.73
CA ASN A 96 -13.70 5.92 5.51
C ASN A 96 -13.27 4.51 5.05
N PRO A 97 -13.58 3.46 5.83
CA PRO A 97 -13.20 2.08 5.51
C PRO A 97 -13.79 1.54 4.22
N CYS A 98 -15.00 1.99 3.83
CA CYS A 98 -15.61 1.57 2.57
C CYS A 98 -14.77 2.03 1.37
N MET A 99 -14.35 3.31 1.36
CA MET A 99 -13.49 3.86 0.31
C MET A 99 -12.10 3.21 0.32
N ALA A 100 -11.54 2.91 1.49
CA ALA A 100 -10.25 2.22 1.59
C ALA A 100 -10.30 0.81 1.02
N SER A 101 -11.33 0.03 1.38
CA SER A 101 -11.50 -1.35 0.89
C SER A 101 -11.66 -1.40 -0.62
N ASP A 102 -12.24 -0.36 -1.21
CA ASP A 102 -12.50 -0.29 -2.63
C ASP A 102 -11.30 0.26 -3.42
N GLY A 103 -10.61 1.25 -2.86
CA GLY A 103 -9.60 2.03 -3.57
C GLY A 103 -8.15 1.61 -3.38
N LYS A 104 -7.79 0.86 -2.32
CA LYS A 104 -6.38 0.63 -1.95
C LYS A 104 -5.60 -0.31 -2.89
N GLY A 105 -6.27 -1.19 -3.63
CA GLY A 105 -5.62 -2.13 -4.56
C GLY A 105 -4.90 -3.31 -3.91
N VAL A 106 -4.36 -4.22 -4.73
CA VAL A 106 -3.81 -5.52 -4.30
C VAL A 106 -2.57 -5.38 -3.41
N VAL A 107 -1.75 -4.36 -3.65
CA VAL A 107 -0.56 -4.06 -2.83
C VAL A 107 -0.91 -3.80 -1.36
N PHE A 108 -2.11 -3.28 -1.08
CA PHE A 108 -2.54 -2.95 0.29
C PHE A 108 -3.65 -3.89 0.80
N GLU A 109 -3.86 -5.03 0.13
CA GLU A 109 -4.86 -6.05 0.50
C GLU A 109 -4.22 -7.15 1.36
N PHE A 110 -4.26 -6.97 2.68
CA PHE A 110 -3.76 -7.90 3.69
C PHE A 110 -4.46 -7.78 5.07
#